data_AF-A0A099P928-F1
#
_entry.id   AF-A0A099P928-F1
#
_cell.length_a   1.000
_cell.length_b   1.000
_cell.length_c   1.000
_cell.angle_alpha   90.00
_cell.angle_beta   90.00
_cell.angle_gamma   90.00
#
_symmetry.space_group_name_H-M   'P 1'
#
loop_
_entity.id
_entity.type
_entity.pdbx_description
1 polymer ?
#
loop_
_entity_poly.entity_id
_entity_poly.type
_entity_poly.pdbx_seq_one_letter_code
_entity_poly.pdbx_strand_id
1 'polypeptide(L)' 'MSSLLSLGVQGVRASQAGLNVTGNNISNVNTPGYTRQIPQFQSLEGGGVKQEYSQRIVNQFINTRVWADSSRF' A
#
# COMPACT_ATOMS: atom_id res chain seq x y z
N MET A 1 -2.05 -30.74 9.73
CA MET A 1 -1.21 -30.45 8.54
C MET A 1 -1.83 -29.42 7.57
N SER A 2 -3.15 -29.21 7.54
CA SER A 2 -3.81 -28.15 6.75
C SER A 2 -3.33 -26.71 7.06
N SER A 3 -2.93 -26.45 8.32
CA SER A 3 -2.52 -25.10 8.77
C SER A 3 -1.22 -24.57 8.15
N LEU A 4 -0.23 -25.43 7.89
CA LEU A 4 1.06 -24.99 7.34
C LEU A 4 0.95 -24.67 5.84
N LEU A 5 0.22 -25.49 5.09
CA LEU A 5 -0.09 -25.21 3.69
C LEU A 5 -0.92 -23.94 3.55
N SER A 6 -1.92 -23.73 4.43
CA SER A 6 -2.68 -22.48 4.48
C SER A 6 -1.79 -21.27 4.77
N LEU A 7 -0.85 -21.37 5.71
CA LEU A 7 0.12 -20.32 6.02
C LEU A 7 1.04 -20.01 4.83
N GLY A 8 1.57 -21.04 4.16
CA GLY A 8 2.39 -20.89 2.96
C GLY A 8 1.63 -20.21 1.82
N VAL A 9 0.39 -20.62 1.58
CA VAL A 9 -0.49 -20.00 0.57
C VAL A 9 -0.80 -18.54 0.92
N GLN A 10 -1.04 -18.22 2.19
CA GLN A 10 -1.23 -16.84 2.65
C GLN A 10 0.00 -15.97 2.41
N GLY A 11 1.20 -16.48 2.72
CA GLY A 11 2.46 -15.79 2.47
C GLY A 11 2.68 -15.49 0.98
N VAL A 12 2.46 -16.47 0.11
CA VAL A 12 2.57 -16.27 -1.35
C VAL A 12 1.54 -15.25 -1.85
N ARG A 13 0.29 -15.31 -1.39
CA ARG A 13 -0.75 -14.35 -1.76
C ARG A 13 -0.43 -12.93 -1.30
N ALA A 14 0.09 -12.77 -0.08
CA ALA A 14 0.53 -11.47 0.43
C ALA A 14 1.68 -10.91 -0.41
N SER A 15 2.68 -11.72 -0.75
CA SER A 15 3.78 -11.32 -1.64
C SER A 15 3.26 -10.92 -3.02
N GLN A 16 2.35 -11.69 -3.62
CA GLN A 16 1.73 -11.36 -4.91
C GLN A 16 0.96 -10.04 -4.85
N ALA A 17 0.22 -9.78 -3.76
CA ALA A 17 -0.47 -8.51 -3.57
C ALA A 17 0.51 -7.33 -3.47
N GLY A 18 1.63 -7.50 -2.76
CA GLY A 18 2.70 -6.50 -2.68
C GLY A 18 3.33 -6.19 -4.04
N LEU A 19 3.59 -7.22 -4.86
CA LEU A 19 4.07 -7.08 -6.22
C LEU A 19 3.05 -6.34 -7.11
N ASN A 20 1.76 -6.65 -6.99
CA ASN A 20 0.71 -5.98 -7.77
C ASN A 20 0.63 -4.49 -7.43
N VAL A 21 0.70 -4.12 -6.14
CA VAL A 21 0.72 -2.70 -5.72
C VAL A 21 1.98 -2.00 -6.25
N THR A 22 3.14 -2.68 -6.18
CA THR A 22 4.39 -2.16 -6.72
C THR A 22 4.32 -1.96 -8.24
N GLY A 23 3.77 -2.92 -8.98
CA GLY A 23 3.55 -2.82 -10.43
C GLY A 23 2.63 -1.65 -10.77
N ASN A 24 1.51 -1.51 -10.07
CA ASN A 24 0.61 -0.36 -10.23
C ASN A 24 1.31 0.97 -9.97
N ASN A 25 2.16 1.06 -8.94
CA ASN A 25 2.93 2.26 -8.65
C ASN A 25 3.93 2.59 -9.77
N ILE A 26 4.61 1.59 -10.31
CA ILE A 26 5.58 1.77 -11.40
C ILE A 26 4.87 2.21 -12.68
N SER A 27 3.78 1.54 -13.07
CA SER A 27 3.02 1.85 -14.28
C SER A 27 2.42 3.26 -14.24
N ASN A 28 2.09 3.77 -13.05
CA ASN A 28 1.47 5.08 -12.89
C ASN A 28 2.41 6.16 -12.32
N VAL A 29 3.72 5.89 -12.23
CA VAL A 29 4.69 6.84 -11.65
C VAL A 29 4.73 8.17 -12.41
N ASN A 30 4.49 8.13 -13.73
CA ASN A 30 4.48 9.30 -14.60
C ASN A 30 3.07 9.84 -14.90
N THR A 31 2.03 9.28 -14.28
CA THR A 31 0.65 9.75 -14.47
C THR A 31 0.43 10.97 -13.55
N PRO A 32 0.17 12.17 -14.09
CA PRO A 32 -0.07 13.36 -13.27
C PRO A 32 -1.23 13.14 -12.31
N GLY A 33 -1.06 13.52 -11.04
CA GLY A 33 -2.07 13.33 -10.00
C GLY A 33 -2.17 11.90 -9.44
N TYR A 34 -1.38 10.94 -9.92
CA TYR A 34 -1.33 9.61 -9.31
C TYR A 34 -0.73 9.68 -7.90
N THR A 35 -1.38 8.97 -6.97
CA THR A 35 -0.92 8.83 -5.59
C THR A 35 -0.36 7.42 -5.40
N ARG A 36 0.91 7.32 -4.98
CA ARG A 36 1.54 6.03 -4.68
C ARG A 36 0.73 5.28 -3.61
N GLN A 37 0.63 3.98 -3.77
CA GLN A 37 0.00 3.07 -2.84
C GLN A 37 1.05 2.27 -2.05
N ILE A 38 0.86 2.06 -0.74
CA ILE A 38 1.69 1.17 0.09
C ILE A 38 0.84 -0.05 0.49
N PRO A 39 1.29 -1.27 0.19
CA PRO A 39 0.64 -2.47 0.71
C PRO A 39 0.91 -2.57 2.23
N GLN A 40 -0.15 -2.61 3.04
CA GLN A 40 -0.05 -2.91 4.46
C GLN A 40 -0.38 -4.38 4.72
N PHE A 41 0.48 -5.02 5.52
CA PHE A 41 0.33 -6.41 5.92
C PHE A 41 0.17 -6.50 7.43
N GLN A 42 -0.76 -7.34 7.87
CA GLN A 42 -1.01 -7.60 9.27
C GLN A 42 -0.83 -9.09 9.56
N SER A 43 -0.13 -9.39 10.63
CA SER A 43 -0.02 -10.74 11.17
C SER A 43 -1.29 -11.09 11.94
N LEU A 44 -1.85 -12.27 11.69
CA LEU A 44 -3.03 -12.76 12.40
C LEU A 44 -2.61 -13.50 13.67
N GLU A 45 -3.35 -13.31 14.78
CA GLU A 45 -3.21 -14.15 15.98
C GLU A 45 -3.48 -15.62 15.60
N GLY A 46 -2.47 -16.47 15.78
CA GLY A 46 -2.51 -17.89 15.36
C GLY A 46 -1.61 -18.23 14.16
N GLY A 47 -0.92 -17.25 13.58
CA GLY A 47 0.02 -17.44 12.48
C GLY A 47 -0.65 -17.24 11.11
N GLY A 48 -0.08 -16.36 10.30
CA GLY A 48 -0.70 -15.92 9.06
C GLY A 48 -0.29 -14.51 8.70
N VAL A 49 -0.45 -14.16 7.43
CA VAL A 49 -0.35 -12.78 6.96
C VAL A 49 -1.58 -12.47 6.13
N LYS A 50 -2.27 -11.40 6.48
CA LYS A 50 -3.39 -10.86 5.72
C LYS A 50 -3.02 -9.48 5.23
N GLN A 51 -3.35 -9.18 3.97
CA GLN A 51 -3.33 -7.81 3.49
C GLN A 51 -4.52 -7.06 4.11
N GLU A 52 -4.25 -5.98 4.83
CA GLU A 52 -5.29 -5.21 5.51
C GLU A 52 -5.88 -4.19 4.52
N TYR A 53 -5.14 -3.13 4.19
CA TYR A 53 -5.53 -2.11 3.22
C TYR A 53 -4.32 -1.50 2.50
N SER A 54 -4.54 -0.99 1.28
CA SER A 54 -3.52 -0.24 0.53
C SER A 54 -3.64 1.24 0.85
N GLN A 55 -2.67 1.81 1.58
CA GLN A 55 -2.71 3.23 1.93
C GLN A 55 -2.20 4.09 0.77
N ARG A 56 -2.87 5.21 0.51
CA ARG A 56 -2.42 6.18 -0.49
C ARG A 56 -1.48 7.19 0.17
N ILE A 57 -0.24 7.29 -0.31
CA ILE A 57 0.72 8.32 0.15
C ILE A 57 0.47 9.61 -0.61
N VAL A 58 -0.28 10.52 0.00
CA VAL A 58 -0.27 11.92 -0.44
C VAL A 58 0.84 12.64 0.31
N ASN A 59 1.70 13.39 -0.40
CA ASN A 59 2.67 14.27 0.26
C ASN A 59 1.93 15.38 1.02
N GLN A 60 1.64 15.14 2.30
CA GLN A 60 0.96 16.08 3.18
C GLN A 60 1.70 17.42 3.28
N PHE A 61 3.05 17.41 3.20
CA PHE A 61 3.87 18.62 3.27
C PHE A 61 3.64 19.58 2.09
N ILE A 62 3.46 19.04 0.87
CA ILE A 62 3.18 19.85 -0.32
C ILE A 62 1.75 20.39 -0.26
N ASN A 63 0.79 19.59 0.22
CA ASN A 63 -0.58 20.08 0.43
C ASN A 63 -0.62 21.21 1.46
N THR A 64 0.06 21.07 2.60
CA THR A 64 0.13 22.16 3.60
C THR A 64 0.82 23.41 3.06
N ARG A 65 1.82 23.28 2.18
CA ARG A 65 2.45 24.46 1.54
C ARG A 65 1.51 25.15 0.56
N VAL A 66 0.81 24.40 -0.29
CA VAL A 66 -0.17 24.97 -1.22
C VAL A 66 -1.29 25.67 -0.46
N TRP A 67 -1.76 25.09 0.65
CA TRP A 67 -2.81 25.67 1.49
C TRP A 67 -2.31 26.91 2.25
N ALA A 68 -1.07 26.88 2.76
CA ALA A 68 -0.44 28.04 3.38
C ALA A 68 -0.21 29.18 2.38
N ASP A 69 0.20 28.88 1.15
CA ASP A 69 0.44 29.87 0.09
C ASP A 69 -0.87 30.50 -0.40
N SER A 70 -1.91 29.68 -0.60
CA SER A 70 -3.25 30.14 -1.01
C SER A 70 -4.02 30.89 0.10
N SER A 71 -3.66 30.71 1.38
CA SER A 71 -4.24 31.48 2.49
C SER A 71 -3.63 32.88 2.68
N ARG A 72 -2.64 33.26 1.86
CA ARG A 72 -1.97 34.57 1.89
C ARG A 72 -2.51 35.59 0.89
N PHE A 73 -3.65 35.30 0.25
CA PHE A 73 -4.40 36.24 -0.59
C PHE A 73 -5.78 36.51 0.00
#